data_AF-A0A6F8SWY9-F1
#
_entry.id   AF-A0A6F8SWY9-F1
#
_cell.length_a   1.000
_cell.length_b   1.000
_cell.length_c   1.000
_cell.angle_alpha   90.00
_cell.angle_beta   90.00
_cell.angle_gamma   90.00
#
_symmetry.space_group_name_H-M   'P 1'
#
loop_
_entity.id
_entity.type
_entity.pdbx_description
1 polymer ?
#
loop_
_entity_poly.entity_id
_entity_poly.type
_entity_poly.pdbx_seq_one_letter_code
_entity_poly.pdbx_strand_id
1 'polypeptide(L)' 'MKAMFPSLDNFKYVDKWWVVDIGGNNLRLIAFIDFEKQRLFTKHLVTHVMYNTLCKKYAQEKR' A
#
# COMPACT_ATOMS: atom_id res chain seq x y z
N MET A 1 2.87 -9.17 10.78
CA MET A 1 3.23 -9.30 9.35
C MET A 1 4.61 -8.74 8.96
N LYS A 2 5.19 -7.73 9.65
CA LYS A 2 6.53 -7.19 9.30
C LYS A 2 7.65 -8.24 9.22
N ALA A 3 7.58 -9.32 10.00
CA ALA A 3 8.56 -10.41 9.94
C ALA A 3 8.46 -11.27 8.66
N MET A 4 7.28 -11.35 8.03
CA MET A 4 7.05 -12.10 6.79
C MET A 4 7.24 -11.20 5.56
N PHE A 5 6.84 -9.94 5.66
CA PHE A 5 6.99 -8.93 4.62
C PHE A 5 7.74 -7.73 5.20
N PRO A 6 9.09 -7.72 5.10
CA PRO A 6 9.90 -6.62 5.64
C PRO A 6 9.62 -5.29 4.93
N SER A 7 9.11 -5.32 3.70
CA SER A 7 8.68 -4.15 2.93
C SER A 7 7.27 -3.66 3.25
N LEU A 8 6.56 -4.26 4.21
CA LEU A 8 5.22 -3.82 4.62
C LEU A 8 5.30 -2.49 5.38
N ASP A 9 4.72 -1.45 4.78
CA ASP A 9 4.64 -0.11 5.37
C ASP A 9 3.19 0.41 5.42
N ASN A 10 2.93 1.35 6.32
CA ASN A 10 1.60 1.96 6.47
C ASN A 10 1.38 3.04 5.40
N PHE A 11 0.19 3.06 4.80
CA PHE A 11 -0.18 4.09 3.84
C PHE A 11 -0.68 5.33 4.57
N LYS A 12 0.14 6.38 4.63
CA LYS A 12 -0.09 7.60 5.44
C LYS A 12 -1.38 8.36 5.13
N TYR A 13 -1.96 8.16 3.94
CA TYR A 13 -3.11 8.94 3.50
C TYR A 13 -4.44 8.35 3.94
N VAL A 14 -4.53 7.02 4.10
CA VAL A 14 -5.78 6.32 4.42
C VAL A 14 -5.54 5.32 5.55
N ASP A 15 -6.33 5.43 6.61
CA ASP A 15 -6.18 4.54 7.77
C ASP A 15 -6.49 3.08 7.42
N LYS A 16 -5.72 2.17 8.02
CA LYS A 16 -5.79 0.72 7.77
C LYS A 16 -5.49 0.34 6.32
N TRP A 17 -4.65 1.10 5.65
CA TRP A 17 -4.10 0.70 4.36
C TRP A 17 -2.61 0.45 4.49
N TRP A 18 -2.14 -0.55 3.75
CA TRP A 18 -0.75 -0.97 3.74
C TRP A 18 -0.21 -0.98 2.33
N VAL A 19 1.10 -0.73 2.22
CA VAL A 19 1.87 -0.82 1.00
C VAL A 19 2.89 -1.94 1.14
N VAL A 20 2.99 -2.77 0.11
CA VAL A 20 3.97 -3.87 0.03
C VAL A 20 4.73 -3.79 -1.28
N ASP A 21 6.03 -4.00 -1.21
CA ASP A 21 6.89 -4.08 -2.40
C ASP A 21 6.87 -5.50 -2.97
N ILE A 22 6.57 -5.62 -4.27
CA ILE A 22 6.44 -6.91 -4.96
C ILE A 22 7.27 -6.92 -6.24
N GLY A 23 7.77 -8.10 -6.63
CA GLY A 23 8.46 -8.28 -7.90
C GLY A 23 9.84 -7.61 -7.94
N GLY A 24 10.64 -7.77 -6.89
CA GLY A 24 11.98 -7.19 -6.82
C GLY A 24 11.97 -5.66 -6.70
N ASN A 25 11.04 -5.09 -5.93
CA ASN A 25 10.89 -3.65 -5.68
C ASN A 25 10.34 -2.83 -6.87
N ASN A 26 9.90 -3.48 -7.95
CA ASN A 26 9.36 -2.79 -9.13
C ASN A 26 7.89 -2.37 -9.00
N LEU A 27 7.13 -3.12 -8.20
CA LEU A 27 5.70 -2.90 -7.98
C LEU A 27 5.41 -2.54 -6.53
N ARG A 28 4.33 -1.79 -6.34
CA ARG A 28 3.73 -1.40 -5.07
C ARG A 28 2.31 -1.92 -5.05
N LEU A 29 2.01 -2.80 -4.10
CA LEU A 29 0.67 -3.26 -3.81
C LEU A 29 0.11 -2.39 -2.69
N ILE A 30 -1.03 -1.74 -2.93
CA ILE A 30 -1.79 -1.02 -1.91
C ILE A 30 -3.00 -1.88 -1.56
N ALA A 31 -3.07 -2.34 -0.32
CA ALA A 31 -4.11 -3.23 0.16
C ALA A 31 -4.63 -2.83 1.54
N PHE A 32 -5.92 -3.07 1.76
CA PHE A 32 -6.53 -3.06 3.08
C PHE A 32 -6.42 -4.48 3.66
N ILE A 33 -5.89 -4.58 4.87
CA ILE A 33 -5.66 -5.83 5.59
C ILE A 33 -6.49 -5.83 6.87
N ASP A 34 -7.47 -6.72 6.93
CA ASP A 34 -8.19 -7.03 8.16
C ASP A 34 -7.46 -8.18 8.86
N PHE A 35 -6.68 -7.84 9.90
CA PHE A 35 -5.90 -8.83 10.66
C PHE A 35 -6.77 -9.75 11.52
N GLU A 36 -7.93 -9.27 11.98
CA GLU A 36 -8.84 -10.07 12.81
C GLU A 36 -9.53 -11.15 11.99
N LYS A 37 -10.01 -10.77 10.79
CA LYS A 37 -10.70 -11.69 9.88
C LYS A 37 -9.77 -12.42 8.92
N GLN A 38 -8.48 -12.11 8.95
CA GLN A 38 -7.46 -12.57 8.00
C GLN A 38 -7.87 -12.35 6.53
N ARG A 39 -8.43 -11.18 6.22
CA ARG A 39 -8.85 -10.82 4.85
C ARG A 39 -7.95 -9.73 4.30
N LEU A 40 -7.55 -9.87 3.03
CA LEU A 40 -6.78 -8.88 2.31
C LEU A 40 -7.57 -8.42 1.09
N PHE A 41 -7.72 -7.11 0.95
CA PHE A 41 -8.41 -6.46 -0.17
C PHE A 41 -7.41 -5.59 -0.94
N THR A 42 -7.09 -6.02 -2.15
CA THR A 42 -6.22 -5.27 -3.06
C THR A 42 -7.00 -4.14 -3.73
N LYS A 43 -6.50 -2.91 -3.63
CA LYS A 43 -7.06 -1.77 -4.39
C LYS A 43 -6.27 -1.48 -5.64
N HIS A 44 -4.95 -1.43 -5.51
CA HIS A 44 -4.06 -1.04 -6.60
C HIS A 44 -2.80 -1.89 -6.57
N LEU A 45 -2.46 -2.46 -7.73
CA LEU A 45 -1.15 -3.03 -8.02
C LEU A 45 -0.51 -2.16 -9.09
N VAL A 46 0.48 -1.36 -8.72
CA VAL A 46 1.02 -0.29 -9.57
C VAL A 46 2.54 -0.29 -9.56
N THR A 47 3.15 0.32 -10.58
CA THR A 47 4.59 0.57 -10.59
C THR A 47 4.96 1.67 -9.61
N HIS A 48 6.24 1.75 -9.25
CA HIS A 48 6.77 2.81 -8.37
C HIS A 48 6.43 4.23 -8.87
N VAL A 49 6.50 4.46 -10.18
CA VAL A 49 6.18 5.78 -10.78
C VAL A 49 4.71 6.13 -10.59
N MET A 50 3.82 5.18 -10.83
CA MET A 50 2.38 5.36 -10.65
C MET A 50 2.00 5.53 -9.18
N TYR A 51 2.67 4.80 -8.27
CA TYR A 51 2.52 4.97 -6.83
C TYR A 51 2.83 6.40 -6.39
N ASN A 52 3.92 7.00 -6.87
CA ASN A 52 4.26 8.39 -6.54
C ASN A 52 3.19 9.38 -7.00
N THR A 53 2.62 9.18 -8.20
CA THR A 53 1.50 10.00 -8.69
C THR A 53 0.25 9.84 -7.83
N LEU A 54 -0.06 8.62 -7.40
CA LEU A 54 -1.18 8.37 -6.48
C LEU A 54 -0.95 9.07 -5.14
N CYS A 55 0.23 8.95 -4.54
CA CYS A 55 0.57 9.66 -3.30
C CYS A 55 0.37 11.17 -3.42
N LYS A 56 0.76 11.78 -4.55
CA LYS A 56 0.51 13.21 -4.80
C LYS A 56 -0.98 13.55 -4.86
N LYS A 57 -1.79 12.72 -5.52
CA LYS A 57 -3.26 12.90 -5.58
C LYS A 57 -3.89 12.81 -4.20
N TYR A 58 -3.59 11.75 -3.45
CA TYR A 58 -4.12 11.57 -2.09
C TYR A 58 -3.63 12.67 -1.12
N ALA A 59 -2.41 13.19 -1.31
CA ALA A 59 -1.92 14.33 -0.53
C ALA A 59 -2.70 15.63 -0.82
N GLN A 60 -3.19 15.81 -2.05
CA GLN A 60 -4.00 16.97 -2.44
C GLN A 60 -5.46 16.85 -1.98
N GLU A 61 -6.05 15.65 -2.05
CA GLU A 61 -7.43 15.40 -1.60
C GLU A 61 -7.62 15.49 -0.08
N LYS A 62 -6.57 15.25 0.70
CA LYS A 62 -6.63 15.32 2.18
C LYS A 62 -6.55 16.75 2.72
N ARG A 63 -6.59 17.76 1.84
CA ARG A 63 -6.42 19.19 2.14
C ARG A 63 -7.76 19.91 2.12
#